data_AF-A0A090X055-F1
#
_entry.id   AF-A0A090X055-F1
#
_cell.length_a   1.000
_cell.length_b   1.000
_cell.length_c   1.000
_cell.angle_alpha   90.00
_cell.angle_beta   90.00
_cell.angle_gamma   90.00
#
_symmetry.space_group_name_H-M   'P 1'
#
loop_
_entity.id
_entity.type
_entity.pdbx_description
1 polymer ?
#
loop_
_entity_poly.entity_id
_entity_poly.type
_entity_poly.pdbx_seq_one_letter_code
_entity_poly.pdbx_strand_id
1 'polypeptide(L)'
;MKNINLNNYFILFALLIITGCKNEESLKHKIGFSQCISKDDWRKAMDHEMEVEASLYEDIDLTIFQGNEDVELQKSQIEFMIDNEFDVIIVSPR
;
A
#
# COMPACT_ATOMS: atom_id res chain seq x y z
N MET A 1 24.44 39.50 -36.18
CA MET A 1 23.29 39.19 -35.30
C MET A 1 22.74 37.85 -35.77
N LYS A 2 22.88 36.79 -34.96
CA LYS A 2 22.45 35.43 -35.36
C LYS A 2 20.93 35.37 -35.29
N ASN A 3 20.28 35.12 -36.44
CA ASN A 3 18.85 34.81 -36.51
C ASN A 3 18.64 33.45 -35.87
N ILE A 4 18.30 33.44 -34.59
CA ILE A 4 17.93 32.23 -33.86
C ILE A 4 16.52 31.86 -34.34
N ASN A 5 16.40 30.73 -35.04
CA ASN A 5 15.14 30.27 -35.61
C ASN A 5 14.10 30.03 -34.52
N LEU A 6 12.91 30.66 -34.65
CA LEU A 6 11.77 30.53 -33.75
C LEU A 6 11.34 29.05 -33.54
N ASN A 7 11.59 28.20 -34.53
CA ASN A 7 11.35 26.76 -34.48
C ASN A 7 12.19 26.05 -33.39
N ASN A 8 13.41 26.52 -33.11
CA ASN A 8 14.25 25.95 -32.05
C ASN A 8 13.69 26.26 -30.65
N TYR A 9 13.00 27.39 -30.47
CA TYR A 9 12.30 27.69 -29.21
C TYR A 9 11.08 26.78 -29.00
N PHE A 10 10.37 26.46 -30.08
CA PHE A 10 9.23 25.54 -30.04
C PHE A 10 9.65 24.12 -29.64
N ILE A 11 10.77 23.64 -30.19
CA ILE A 11 11.34 22.34 -29.84
C ILE A 11 11.83 22.33 -28.39
N LEU A 12 12.48 23.41 -27.93
CA LEU A 12 12.94 23.53 -26.55
C LEU A 12 11.78 23.57 -25.55
N PHE A 13 10.68 24.25 -25.90
CA PHE A 13 9.46 24.29 -25.10
C PHE A 13 8.77 22.93 -25.05
N ALA A 14 8.70 22.21 -26.17
CA ALA A 14 8.17 20.85 -26.22
C ALA A 14 8.99 19.88 -25.35
N LEU A 15 10.32 20.01 -25.32
CA LEU A 15 11.19 19.22 -24.46
C LEU A 15 11.01 19.51 -22.95
N LEU A 16 10.56 20.70 -22.57
CA LEU A 16 10.30 21.05 -21.17
C LEU A 16 8.99 20.45 -20.64
N ILE A 17 8.02 20.16 -21.52
CA ILE A 17 6.71 19.61 -21.12
C ILE A 17 6.84 18.12 -20.75
N ILE A 18 7.77 17.38 -21.36
CA ILE A 18 7.94 15.93 -21.12
C ILE A 18 8.70 15.58 -19.82
N THR A 19 9.31 16.55 -19.13
CA THR A 19 10.05 16.30 -17.87
C THR A 19 9.20 16.47 -16.61
N GLY A 20 7.90 16.81 -16.74
CA GLY A 20 7.04 17.18 -15.60
C GLY A 20 6.30 16.04 -14.89
N CYS A 21 6.10 14.88 -15.53
CA CYS A 21 5.47 13.72 -14.88
C CYS A 21 6.53 12.85 -14.21
N LYS A 22 6.87 13.18 -12.97
CA LYS A 22 7.34 12.16 -12.03
C LYS A 22 6.09 11.62 -11.33
N ASN A 23 5.72 10.37 -11.60
CA ASN A 23 4.95 9.63 -10.61
C ASN A 23 5.88 9.53 -9.40
N GLU A 24 5.64 10.35 -8.38
CA GLU A 24 6.10 9.96 -7.05
C GLU A 24 5.43 8.62 -6.81
N GLU A 25 6.19 7.53 -6.82
CA GLU A 25 5.74 6.28 -6.21
C GLU A 25 5.37 6.67 -4.78
N SER A 26 4.06 6.80 -4.52
CA SER A 26 3.56 7.01 -3.17
C SER A 26 4.10 5.84 -2.36
N LEU A 27 4.98 6.12 -1.40
CA LEU A 27 5.51 5.11 -0.48
C LEU A 27 4.31 4.40 0.14
N LYS A 28 4.06 3.16 -0.25
CA LYS A 28 2.96 2.37 0.29
C LYS A 28 3.34 1.91 1.69
N HIS A 29 2.56 2.32 2.68
CA HIS A 29 2.62 1.84 4.05
C HIS A 29 1.99 0.44 4.13
N LYS A 30 2.81 -0.56 4.44
CA LYS A 30 2.39 -1.95 4.62
C LYS A 30 1.77 -2.15 5.99
N ILE A 31 0.47 -2.42 6.02
CA ILE A 31 -0.28 -2.70 7.24
C ILE A 31 -0.69 -4.18 7.23
N GLY A 32 -0.34 -4.89 8.29
CA GLY A 32 -0.64 -6.31 8.45
C GLY A 32 -1.62 -6.51 9.60
N PHE A 33 -2.71 -7.22 9.34
CA PHE A 33 -3.70 -7.57 10.37
C PHE A 33 -3.74 -9.08 10.58
N SER A 34 -3.33 -9.55 11.76
CA SER A 34 -3.39 -10.97 12.12
C SER A 34 -4.50 -11.24 13.14
N GLN A 35 -5.50 -12.04 12.76
CA GLN A 35 -6.65 -12.36 13.60
C GLN A 35 -6.79 -13.84 13.91
N CYS A 36 -7.27 -14.18 15.11
CA CYS A 36 -7.38 -15.58 15.54
C CYS A 36 -8.57 -16.33 14.92
N ILE A 37 -9.72 -15.69 14.70
CA ILE A 37 -10.98 -16.36 14.30
C ILE A 37 -11.44 -15.86 12.93
N SER A 38 -11.79 -16.78 12.02
CA SER A 38 -12.09 -16.46 10.62
C SER A 38 -13.52 -16.79 10.16
N LYS A 39 -14.40 -17.32 11.04
CA LYS A 39 -15.58 -18.09 10.59
C LYS A 39 -16.95 -17.44 10.82
N ASP A 40 -17.08 -16.49 11.74
CA ASP A 40 -18.37 -15.86 12.01
C ASP A 40 -18.65 -14.65 11.09
N ASP A 41 -19.92 -14.27 10.97
CA ASP A 41 -20.33 -13.18 10.08
C ASP A 41 -19.84 -11.80 10.56
N TRP A 42 -19.57 -11.66 11.86
CA TRP A 42 -18.97 -10.44 12.39
C TRP A 42 -17.53 -10.26 11.90
N ARG A 43 -16.76 -11.35 11.80
CA ARG A 43 -15.39 -11.33 11.27
C ARG A 43 -15.35 -11.03 9.78
N LYS A 44 -16.27 -11.58 8.99
CA LYS A 44 -16.40 -11.21 7.57
C LYS A 44 -16.74 -9.73 7.38
N ALA A 45 -17.64 -9.21 8.20
CA ALA A 45 -17.98 -7.78 8.17
C ALA A 45 -16.77 -6.93 8.58
N MET A 46 -16.04 -7.33 9.61
CA MET A 46 -14.82 -6.64 10.03
C MET A 46 -13.76 -6.60 8.92
N ASP A 47 -13.47 -7.73 8.27
CA ASP A 47 -12.51 -7.81 7.17
C ASP A 47 -12.93 -6.88 6.02
N HIS A 48 -14.22 -6.90 5.66
CA HIS A 48 -14.77 -6.05 4.62
C HIS A 48 -14.62 -4.56 4.95
N GLU A 49 -14.98 -4.12 6.16
CA GLU A 49 -14.85 -2.72 6.56
C GLU A 49 -13.39 -2.26 6.59
N MET A 50 -12.45 -3.14 6.98
CA MET A 50 -11.02 -2.84 6.91
C MET A 50 -10.53 -2.65 5.47
N GLU A 51 -10.94 -3.52 4.56
CA GLU A 51 -10.64 -3.40 3.13
C GLU A 51 -11.24 -2.13 2.51
N VAL A 52 -12.49 -1.79 2.88
CA VAL A 52 -13.16 -0.57 2.42
C VAL A 52 -12.40 0.67 2.89
N GLU A 53 -12.08 0.78 4.17
CA GLU A 53 -11.34 1.95 4.69
C GLU A 53 -9.95 2.05 4.05
N ALA A 54 -9.21 0.93 3.94
CA ALA A 54 -7.89 0.92 3.32
C ALA A 54 -7.94 1.37 1.84
N SER A 55 -9.02 1.04 1.11
CA SER A 55 -9.18 1.44 -0.29
C SER A 55 -9.34 2.95 -0.51
N LEU A 56 -9.62 3.72 0.55
CA LEU A 56 -9.73 5.18 0.49
C LEU A 56 -8.37 5.90 0.45
N TYR A 57 -7.27 5.18 0.66
CA TYR A 57 -5.91 5.72 0.75
C TYR A 57 -4.99 5.02 -0.25
N GLU A 58 -4.47 5.74 -1.24
CA GLU A 58 -3.63 5.17 -2.31
C GLU A 58 -2.25 4.69 -1.81
N ASP A 59 -1.82 5.22 -0.67
CA ASP A 59 -0.56 4.94 0.03
C ASP A 59 -0.69 3.85 1.09
N ILE A 60 -1.83 3.16 1.21
CA ILE A 60 -2.01 2.05 2.16
C ILE A 60 -2.02 0.71 1.41
N ASP A 61 -1.27 -0.26 1.94
CA ASP A 61 -1.26 -1.66 1.50
C ASP A 61 -1.64 -2.58 2.67
N LEU A 62 -2.91 -2.99 2.73
CA LEU A 62 -3.45 -3.83 3.80
C LEU A 62 -3.37 -5.32 3.43
N THR A 63 -2.78 -6.13 4.32
CA THR A 63 -2.83 -7.60 4.23
C THR A 63 -3.50 -8.20 5.47
N ILE A 64 -4.55 -9.00 5.27
CA ILE A 64 -5.27 -9.71 6.34
C ILE A 64 -4.80 -11.18 6.41
N PHE A 65 -4.35 -11.60 7.60
CA PHE A 65 -3.90 -12.95 7.91
C PHE A 65 -4.88 -13.65 8.85
N GLN A 66 -5.28 -14.86 8.47
CA GLN A 66 -6.20 -15.69 9.26
C GLN A 66 -5.42 -16.71 10.09
N GLY A 67 -5.47 -16.58 11.41
CA GLY A 67 -4.81 -17.46 12.38
C GLY A 67 -5.56 -18.78 12.62
N ASN A 68 -6.82 -18.89 12.20
CA ASN A 68 -7.61 -20.13 12.22
C ASN A 68 -7.57 -20.90 13.55
N GLU A 69 -7.66 -20.18 14.67
CA GLU A 69 -7.60 -20.67 16.04
C GLU A 69 -6.26 -21.32 16.45
N ASP A 70 -5.23 -21.17 15.61
CA ASP A 70 -3.87 -21.67 15.83
C ASP A 70 -2.95 -20.52 16.24
N VAL A 71 -2.52 -20.57 17.51
CA VAL A 71 -1.62 -19.57 18.10
C VAL A 71 -0.22 -19.64 17.50
N GLU A 72 0.26 -20.81 17.11
CA GLU A 72 1.59 -20.95 16.49
C GLU A 72 1.60 -20.44 15.05
N LEU A 73 0.48 -20.59 14.35
CA LEU A 73 0.27 -19.91 13.07
C LEU A 73 0.23 -18.39 13.25
N GLN A 74 -0.50 -17.88 14.25
CA GLN A 74 -0.58 -16.43 14.51
C GLN A 74 0.80 -15.84 14.84
N LYS A 75 1.61 -16.53 15.64
CA LYS A 75 3.01 -16.14 15.91
C LYS A 75 3.83 -16.12 14.62
N SER A 76 3.73 -17.16 13.81
CA SER A 76 4.47 -17.25 12.55
C SER A 76 4.08 -16.14 11.56
N GLN A 77 2.81 -15.70 11.55
CA GLN A 77 2.35 -14.54 10.78
C GLN A 77 2.96 -13.24 11.29
N ILE A 78 3.06 -13.07 12.62
CA ILE A 78 3.70 -11.90 13.23
C ILE A 78 5.18 -11.85 12.87
N GLU A 79 5.91 -12.95 13.04
CA GLU A 79 7.32 -13.03 12.64
C GLU A 79 7.51 -12.75 11.15
N PHE A 80 6.64 -13.29 10.29
CA PHE A 80 6.64 -12.98 8.86
C PHE A 80 6.48 -11.47 8.60
N MET A 81 5.54 -10.80 9.28
CA MET A 81 5.33 -9.36 9.10
C MET A 81 6.54 -8.54 9.58
N ILE A 82 7.19 -8.96 10.67
CA ILE A 82 8.43 -8.35 11.16
C ILE A 82 9.56 -8.51 10.13
N ASP A 83 9.78 -9.74 9.65
CA ASP A 83 10.84 -10.07 8.68
C ASP A 83 10.64 -9.38 7.31
N ASN A 84 9.40 -9.02 6.97
CA ASN A 84 9.04 -8.35 5.71
C ASN A 84 8.83 -6.83 5.87
N GLU A 85 9.27 -6.27 7.00
CA GLU A 85 9.29 -4.83 7.27
C GLU A 85 7.91 -4.18 7.07
N PHE A 86 6.86 -4.80 7.63
CA PHE A 86 5.57 -4.14 7.72
C PHE A 86 5.67 -2.90 8.62
N ASP A 87 5.08 -1.78 8.18
CA ASP A 87 5.10 -0.51 8.92
C ASP A 87 4.24 -0.58 10.19
N VAL A 88 3.11 -1.30 10.11
CA VAL A 88 2.18 -1.49 11.23
C VAL A 88 1.69 -2.93 11.26
N ILE A 89 1.70 -3.51 12.46
CA ILE A 89 1.13 -4.83 12.75
C ILE A 89 -0.04 -4.65 13.72
N ILE A 90 -1.24 -5.02 13.29
CA ILE A 90 -2.46 -5.08 14.10
C ILE A 90 -2.71 -6.54 14.46
N VAL A 91 -2.94 -6.83 15.74
CA VAL A 91 -3.20 -8.20 16.21
C VAL A 91 -4.56 -8.25 16.91
N SER A 92 -5.43 -9.15 16.46
CA SER A 92 -6.63 -9.57 17.19
C SER A 92 -6.34 -10.94 17.82
N PRO A 93 -5.79 -10.97 19.04
CA PRO A 93 -5.49 -12.23 19.72
C PRO A 93 -6.78 -12.93 20.16
N ARG A 94 -6.63 -14.18 20.59
CA ARG A 94 -7.69 -14.92 21.28
C ARG A 94 -7.89 -14.41 22.71
#